data_AF-A0A3N5NPZ4-F1
#
_entry.id   AF-A0A3N5NPZ4-F1
#
_cell.length_a   1.000
_cell.length_b   1.000
_cell.length_c   1.000
_cell.angle_alpha   90.00
_cell.angle_beta   90.00
_cell.angle_gamma   90.00
#
_symmetry.space_group_name_H-M   'P 1'
#
loop_
_entity.id
_entity.type
_entity.pdbx_description
1 polymer ?
#
loop_
_entity_poly.entity_id
_entity_poly.type
_entity_poly.pdbx_seq_one_letter_code
_entity_poly.pdbx_strand_id
1 'polypeptide(L)'
;MFARKIVHTLCGVVLLGVFATSSTGAFENANRATHFTFSGPVRLPGATLPAGTYTFAVVNPDTGSDAVKVTSRDGSKLYALKLTRSTYRPASRDMKSAITFGEAPAGTPPPVKAWYPDGDTHGREFIY
;
A
#
# COMPACT_ATOMS: atom_id res chain seq x y z
N MET A 1 35.95 -34.01 -14.51
CA MET A 1 35.93 -32.53 -14.40
C MET A 1 34.58 -32.04 -14.89
N PHE A 2 33.67 -31.65 -14.00
CA PHE A 2 32.34 -31.14 -14.37
C PHE A 2 32.37 -29.61 -14.36
N ALA A 3 32.14 -28.99 -15.52
CA ALA A 3 32.11 -27.55 -15.69
C ALA A 3 30.80 -26.97 -15.15
N ARG A 4 30.91 -26.01 -14.22
CA ARG A 4 29.79 -25.28 -13.61
C ARG A 4 29.37 -24.15 -14.57
N LYS A 5 28.20 -24.27 -15.20
CA LYS A 5 27.58 -23.17 -15.94
C LYS A 5 26.99 -22.19 -14.93
N ILE A 6 27.58 -21.00 -14.83
CA ILE A 6 27.08 -19.89 -14.03
C ILE A 6 26.00 -19.19 -14.87
N VAL A 7 24.75 -19.30 -14.45
CA VAL A 7 23.62 -18.54 -15.01
C VAL A 7 23.59 -17.19 -14.31
N HIS A 8 23.81 -16.11 -15.05
CA HIS A 8 23.59 -14.76 -14.57
C HIS A 8 22.10 -14.41 -14.66
N THR A 9 21.42 -14.43 -13.52
CA THR A 9 20.07 -13.90 -13.37
C THR A 9 20.11 -12.38 -13.47
N LEU A 10 19.60 -11.80 -14.56
CA LEU A 10 19.37 -10.36 -14.68
C LEU A 10 18.21 -9.95 -13.75
N CYS A 11 18.51 -9.14 -12.74
CA CYS A 11 17.53 -8.47 -11.89
C CYS A 11 16.93 -7.30 -12.68
N GLY A 12 15.74 -7.50 -13.27
CA GLY A 12 14.96 -6.43 -13.87
C GLY A 12 14.11 -5.73 -12.81
N VAL A 13 14.58 -4.61 -12.26
CA VAL A 13 13.79 -3.73 -11.40
C VAL A 13 12.70 -3.07 -12.26
N VAL A 14 11.44 -3.48 -12.06
CA VAL A 14 10.27 -2.73 -12.55
C VAL A 14 9.96 -1.68 -11.50
N LEU A 15 10.26 -0.42 -11.80
CA LEU A 15 9.94 0.72 -10.95
C LEU A 15 8.43 1.00 -11.06
N LEU A 16 7.64 0.48 -10.13
CA LEU A 16 6.24 0.87 -9.97
C LEU A 16 6.20 2.27 -9.33
N GLY A 17 5.81 3.28 -10.10
CA GLY A 17 5.62 4.65 -9.59
C GLY A 17 4.36 4.74 -8.72
N VAL A 18 4.50 5.28 -7.51
CA VAL A 18 3.38 5.60 -6.61
C VAL A 18 3.41 7.08 -6.25
N PHE A 19 2.28 7.75 -6.43
CA PHE A 19 2.09 9.14 -6.00
C PHE A 19 1.04 9.18 -4.89
N ALA A 20 1.36 9.86 -3.78
CA ALA A 20 0.50 10.00 -2.63
C ALA A 20 0.05 11.45 -2.46
N THR A 21 -1.25 11.69 -2.26
CA THR A 21 -1.79 13.00 -1.88
C THR A 21 -2.69 12.90 -0.66
N SER A 22 -2.44 13.76 0.33
CA SER A 22 -3.28 13.94 1.51
C SER A 22 -4.49 14.80 1.14
N SER A 23 -5.69 14.37 1.51
CA SER A 23 -6.94 15.10 1.20
C SER A 23 -7.55 15.70 2.46
N THR A 24 -7.66 17.03 2.49
CA THR A 24 -8.63 17.75 3.34
C THR A 24 -9.91 17.90 2.52
N GLY A 25 -10.87 16.98 2.66
CA GLY A 25 -12.14 17.01 1.93
C GLY A 25 -13.22 16.24 2.69
N ALA A 26 -14.47 16.72 2.58
CA ALA A 26 -15.65 16.46 3.43
C ALA A 26 -16.12 14.99 3.57
N PHE A 27 -15.25 14.11 4.07
CA PHE A 27 -15.64 12.89 4.75
C PHE A 27 -15.42 13.15 6.24
N GLU A 28 -16.37 12.79 7.10
CA GLU A 28 -16.35 12.99 8.56
C GLU A 28 -15.10 12.40 9.29
N ASN A 29 -14.16 11.79 8.56
CA ASN A 29 -12.93 11.17 9.06
C ASN A 29 -11.71 11.43 8.15
N ALA A 30 -11.70 12.53 7.39
CA ALA A 30 -10.68 12.87 6.39
C ALA A 30 -9.24 12.95 6.93
N ASN A 31 -9.06 13.12 8.25
CA ASN A 31 -7.75 13.30 8.88
C ASN A 31 -6.80 12.09 8.73
N ARG A 32 -7.29 10.91 8.30
CA ARG A 32 -6.44 9.71 8.09
C ARG A 32 -6.72 8.98 6.78
N ALA A 33 -7.22 9.67 5.76
CA ALA A 33 -7.35 9.11 4.42
C ALA A 33 -6.17 9.51 3.53
N THR A 34 -5.59 8.56 2.81
CA THR A 34 -4.54 8.81 1.81
C THR A 34 -5.00 8.32 0.44
N HIS A 35 -4.78 9.14 -0.58
CA HIS A 35 -4.97 8.73 -1.97
C HIS A 35 -3.66 8.22 -2.55
N PHE A 36 -3.67 6.99 -3.06
CA PHE A 36 -2.54 6.42 -3.79
C PHE A 36 -2.93 6.18 -5.24
N THR A 37 -2.09 6.67 -6.15
CA THR A 37 -2.17 6.33 -7.57
C THR A 37 -1.12 5.29 -7.90
N PHE A 38 -1.56 4.15 -8.42
CA PHE A 38 -0.68 3.07 -8.90
C PHE A 38 -0.67 3.07 -10.43
N SER A 39 0.53 3.08 -11.02
CA SER A 39 0.70 2.98 -12.48
C SER A 39 0.54 1.54 -13.02
N GLY A 40 0.40 0.54 -12.14
CA GLY A 40 0.23 -0.86 -12.50
C GLY A 40 -0.58 -1.61 -11.44
N PRO A 41 -0.92 -2.88 -11.69
CA PRO A 41 -1.70 -3.67 -10.77
C PRO A 41 -0.92 -3.97 -9.47
N VAL A 42 -1.61 -3.95 -8.34
CA VAL A 42 -1.07 -4.29 -7.02
C VAL A 42 -2.02 -5.23 -6.29
N ARG A 43 -1.51 -6.03 -5.35
CA ARG A 43 -2.32 -6.98 -4.57
C ARG A 43 -2.57 -6.49 -3.16
N LEU A 44 -3.78 -6.72 -2.70
CA LEU A 44 -4.19 -6.70 -1.30
C LEU A 44 -4.58 -8.13 -0.89
N PRO A 45 -4.73 -8.42 0.41
CA PRO A 45 -5.19 -9.73 0.83
C PRO A 45 -6.57 -10.05 0.23
N GLY A 46 -6.66 -11.06 -0.62
CA GLY A 46 -7.89 -11.47 -1.29
C GLY A 46 -8.44 -10.49 -2.34
N ALA A 47 -7.67 -9.49 -2.78
CA ALA A 47 -8.09 -8.56 -3.85
C ALA A 47 -6.90 -8.11 -4.70
N THR A 48 -7.15 -7.81 -5.97
CA THR A 48 -6.17 -7.17 -6.87
C THR A 48 -6.71 -5.82 -7.30
N LEU A 49 -5.93 -4.77 -7.08
CA LEU A 49 -6.22 -3.43 -7.55
C LEU A 49 -5.57 -3.24 -8.92
N PRO A 50 -6.32 -2.94 -9.99
CA PRO A 50 -5.72 -2.51 -11.25
C PRO A 50 -5.05 -1.14 -11.11
N ALA A 51 -4.34 -0.68 -12.15
CA ALA A 51 -3.82 0.68 -12.20
C ALA A 51 -4.96 1.70 -11.97
N GLY A 52 -4.71 2.74 -11.18
CA GLY A 52 -5.72 3.71 -10.79
C GLY A 52 -5.44 4.39 -9.46
N THR A 53 -6.37 5.24 -9.04
CA THR A 53 -6.32 5.96 -7.76
C THR A 53 -7.30 5.39 -6.75
N TYR A 54 -6.80 5.11 -5.56
CA TYR A 54 -7.56 4.49 -4.47
C TYR A 54 -7.39 5.27 -3.18
N THR A 55 -8.43 5.24 -2.35
CA THR A 55 -8.42 5.87 -1.03
C THR A 55 -8.19 4.80 0.02
N PHE A 56 -7.13 4.93 0.80
CA PHE A 56 -6.81 4.11 1.96
C PHE A 56 -7.21 4.89 3.21
N ALA A 57 -8.05 4.31 4.06
CA ALA A 57 -8.51 4.95 5.28
C ALA A 57 -8.58 3.96 6.44
N VAL A 58 -8.20 4.41 7.63
CA VAL A 58 -8.44 3.65 8.87
C VAL A 58 -9.93 3.68 9.19
N VAL A 59 -10.51 2.53 9.53
CA VAL A 59 -11.89 2.43 9.98
C VAL A 59 -11.98 3.05 11.38
N ASN A 60 -12.98 3.92 11.61
CA ASN A 60 -13.22 4.55 12.91
C ASN A 60 -11.93 5.07 13.59
N PRO A 61 -11.25 6.05 12.97
CA PRO A 61 -9.91 6.48 13.35
C PRO A 61 -9.79 6.95 14.80
N ASP A 62 -10.87 7.46 15.39
CA ASP A 62 -10.91 7.94 16.78
C ASP A 62 -10.82 6.81 17.82
N THR A 63 -11.20 5.59 17.43
CA THR A 63 -11.14 4.41 18.30
C THR A 63 -9.90 3.55 18.10
N GLY A 64 -9.05 3.91 17.13
CA GLY A 64 -7.80 3.20 16.87
C GLY A 64 -7.96 1.82 16.23
N SER A 65 -8.99 1.59 15.41
CA SER A 65 -9.18 0.27 14.79
C SER A 65 -7.99 -0.14 13.92
N ASP A 66 -7.58 -1.40 14.02
CA ASP A 66 -6.57 -2.01 13.15
C ASP A 66 -7.14 -2.46 11.79
N ALA A 67 -8.22 -1.81 11.32
CA ALA A 67 -8.84 -2.13 10.04
C ALA A 67 -8.62 -1.01 9.04
N VAL A 68 -8.25 -1.38 7.81
CA VAL A 68 -8.09 -0.46 6.68
C VAL A 68 -9.18 -0.74 5.65
N LYS A 69 -9.85 0.33 5.25
CA LYS A 69 -10.82 0.36 4.15
C LYS A 69 -10.12 0.94 2.91
N VAL A 70 -10.28 0.26 1.78
CA VAL A 70 -9.76 0.69 0.48
C VAL A 70 -10.91 0.83 -0.51
N THR A 71 -11.11 2.04 -1.02
CA THR A 71 -12.18 2.37 -1.97
C THR A 71 -11.64 2.98 -3.27
N SER A 72 -12.50 3.10 -4.29
CA SER A 72 -12.24 4.01 -5.40
C SER A 72 -12.05 5.43 -4.88
N ARG A 73 -11.38 6.28 -5.68
CA ARG A 73 -11.14 7.70 -5.37
C ARG A 73 -12.43 8.46 -5.02
N ASP A 74 -13.52 8.17 -5.71
CA ASP A 74 -14.84 8.79 -5.50
C ASP A 74 -15.64 8.13 -4.36
N GLY A 75 -15.14 7.03 -3.80
CA GLY A 75 -15.76 6.31 -2.69
C GLY A 75 -16.89 5.35 -3.07
N SER A 76 -17.36 5.31 -4.32
CA SER A 76 -18.50 4.46 -4.72
C SER A 76 -18.21 2.96 -4.67
N LYS A 77 -16.96 2.55 -4.88
CA LYS A 77 -16.58 1.13 -4.92
C LYS A 77 -15.67 0.77 -3.77
N LEU A 78 -16.10 -0.20 -2.96
CA LEU A 78 -15.26 -0.86 -1.97
C LEU A 78 -14.43 -1.96 -2.63
N TYR A 79 -13.11 -1.88 -2.52
CA TYR A 79 -12.19 -2.90 -3.02
C TYR A 79 -11.71 -3.84 -1.92
N ALA A 80 -11.48 -3.31 -0.72
CA ALA A 80 -11.05 -4.11 0.40
C ALA A 80 -11.46 -3.49 1.74
N LEU A 81 -11.79 -4.35 2.69
CA LEU A 81 -11.86 -4.05 4.11
C LEU A 81 -11.04 -5.12 4.82
N LYS A 82 -9.90 -4.74 5.41
CA LYS A 82 -8.91 -5.71 5.90
C LYS A 82 -8.39 -5.35 7.27
N LEU A 83 -8.23 -6.38 8.09
CA LEU A 83 -7.48 -6.29 9.32
C LEU A 83 -5.99 -6.14 8.99
N THR A 84 -5.33 -5.37 9.84
CA THR A 84 -3.92 -5.02 9.74
C THR A 84 -3.26 -5.23 11.09
N ARG A 85 -1.93 -5.26 11.10
CA ARG A 85 -1.12 -5.22 12.30
C ARG A 85 -0.43 -3.86 12.36
N SER A 86 -0.41 -3.24 13.54
CA SER A 86 0.41 -2.06 13.77
C SER A 86 1.90 -2.39 13.58
N THR A 87 2.61 -1.58 12.79
CA THR A 87 4.05 -1.76 12.52
C THR A 87 4.76 -0.42 12.60
N TYR A 88 6.04 -0.39 12.99
CA TYR A 88 6.76 0.87 13.12
C TYR A 88 7.16 1.42 11.74
N ARG A 89 6.99 2.73 11.54
CA ARG A 89 7.43 3.41 10.31
C ARG A 89 8.95 3.31 10.17
N PRO A 90 9.48 2.87 9.01
CA PRO A 90 10.91 2.93 8.75
C PRO A 90 11.45 4.35 8.94
N ALA A 91 12.66 4.47 9.49
CA ALA A 91 13.27 5.78 9.74
C ALA A 91 13.32 6.61 8.45
N SER A 92 12.58 7.71 8.43
CA SER A 92 12.48 8.64 7.30
C SER A 92 12.46 10.07 7.83
N ARG A 93 13.12 10.99 7.14
CA ARG A 93 13.08 12.42 7.48
C ARG A 93 11.73 13.05 7.16
N ASP A 94 11.04 12.50 6.17
CA ASP A 94 9.72 12.94 5.74
C ASP A 94 8.64 12.01 6.32
N MET A 95 7.72 12.56 7.11
CA MET A 95 6.57 11.83 7.66
C MET A 95 5.38 11.76 6.68
N LYS A 96 5.66 11.89 5.39
CA LYS A 96 4.64 11.83 4.33
C LYS A 96 4.01 10.44 4.25
N SER A 97 2.78 10.37 3.77
CA SER A 97 2.13 9.07 3.52
C SER A 97 2.94 8.20 2.56
N ALA A 98 3.10 6.91 2.89
CA ALA A 98 3.91 5.98 2.08
C ALA A 98 3.32 4.57 2.06
N ILE A 99 3.64 3.79 1.03
CA ILE A 99 3.35 2.36 0.94
C ILE A 99 4.66 1.60 0.75
N THR A 100 4.75 0.44 1.37
CA THR A 100 5.78 -0.57 1.10
C THR A 100 5.15 -1.75 0.39
N PHE A 101 5.87 -2.27 -0.60
CA PHE A 101 5.49 -3.47 -1.32
C PHE A 101 6.28 -4.66 -0.80
N GLY A 102 5.65 -5.84 -0.79
CA GLY A 102 6.35 -7.10 -0.62
C GLY A 102 6.96 -7.58 -1.93
N GLU A 103 7.82 -8.60 -1.83
CA GLU A 103 8.46 -9.22 -2.99
C GLU A 103 7.43 -10.00 -3.83
N ALA A 104 7.58 -9.93 -5.15
CA ALA A 104 6.80 -10.72 -6.09
C ALA A 104 7.67 -11.11 -7.29
N PRO A 105 7.44 -12.30 -7.89
CA PRO A 105 8.08 -12.68 -9.14
C PRO A 105 7.81 -11.64 -10.25
N ALA A 106 8.75 -11.50 -11.17
CA ALA A 106 8.59 -10.63 -12.33
C ALA A 106 7.30 -10.95 -13.09
N GLY A 107 6.56 -9.90 -13.48
CA GLY A 107 5.27 -10.04 -14.18
C GLY A 107 4.07 -10.35 -13.27
N THR A 108 4.28 -10.55 -11.96
CA THR A 108 3.20 -10.70 -10.99
C THR A 108 2.93 -9.38 -10.26
N PRO A 109 1.67 -8.99 -10.02
CA PRO A 109 1.37 -7.82 -9.22
C PRO A 109 1.99 -7.91 -7.81
N PRO A 110 2.77 -6.91 -7.36
CA PRO A 110 3.36 -6.93 -6.03
C PRO A 110 2.31 -6.78 -4.94
N PRO A 111 2.43 -7.50 -3.81
CA PRO A 111 1.55 -7.30 -2.66
C PRO A 111 1.88 -5.97 -1.96
N VAL A 112 0.86 -5.23 -1.56
CA VAL A 112 0.98 -4.09 -0.64
C VAL A 112 1.25 -4.67 0.75
N LYS A 113 2.46 -4.47 1.28
CA LYS A 113 2.85 -4.99 2.59
C LYS A 113 2.31 -4.10 3.70
N ALA A 114 2.64 -2.82 3.68
CA ALA A 114 2.19 -1.88 4.70
C ALA A 114 1.93 -0.49 4.13
N TRP A 115 0.94 0.20 4.70
CA TRP A 115 0.65 1.61 4.46
C TRP A 115 0.98 2.43 5.72
N TYR A 116 1.68 3.54 5.54
CA TYR A 116 2.02 4.50 6.59
C TYR A 116 1.24 5.79 6.35
N PRO A 117 0.26 6.14 7.20
CA PRO A 117 -0.48 7.39 7.11
C PRO A 117 0.41 8.61 7.35
N ASP A 118 0.00 9.76 6.82
CA ASP A 118 0.71 11.03 7.02
C ASP A 118 0.85 11.38 8.51
N GLY A 119 2.04 11.80 8.93
CA GLY A 119 2.31 12.22 10.31
C GLY A 119 2.29 11.09 11.36
N ASP A 120 1.98 9.84 10.98
CA ASP A 120 1.91 8.72 11.92
C ASP A 120 3.24 7.96 12.00
N THR A 121 3.66 7.65 13.22
CA THR A 121 4.84 6.82 13.52
C THR A 121 4.54 5.33 13.35
N HIS A 122 3.27 4.94 13.31
CA HIS A 122 2.82 3.59 13.08
C HIS A 122 2.16 3.45 11.71
N GLY A 123 2.47 2.35 11.03
CA GLY A 123 1.81 1.90 9.81
C GLY A 123 0.82 0.79 10.07
N ARG A 124 0.09 0.44 9.00
CA ARG A 124 -0.87 -0.65 8.92
C ARG A 124 -0.30 -1.72 7.99
N GLU A 125 0.26 -2.78 8.57
CA GLU A 125 0.74 -3.95 7.82
C GLU A 125 -0.43 -4.89 7.52
N PHE A 126 -0.64 -5.20 6.24
CA PHE A 126 -1.73 -6.06 5.81
C PHE A 126 -1.45 -7.53 6.15
N ILE A 127 -2.46 -8.20 6.72
CA ILE A 127 -2.40 -9.64 7.03
C ILE A 127 -2.87 -10.41 5.79
N TYR A 128 -2.03 -11.31 5.29
CA TYR A 128 -2.26 -12.13 4.09
C TYR A 128 -2.70 -13.55 4.42
#